data_AF-A0A9D3UJV6-F1
#
_entry.id   AF-A0A9D3UJV6-F1
#
_cell.length_a   1.000
_cell.length_b   1.000
_cell.length_c   1.000
_cell.angle_alpha   90.00
_cell.angle_beta   90.00
_cell.angle_gamma   90.00
#
_symmetry.space_group_name_H-M   'P 1'
#
loop_
_entity.id
_entity.type
_entity.pdbx_description
1 polymer ?
#
loop_
_entity_poly.entity_id
_entity_poly.type
_entity_poly.pdbx_seq_one_letter_code
_entity_poly.pdbx_strand_id
1 'polypeptide(L)'
;MHISRTGKTFSVQPATRELKETPNLCIDINRSLDDCGSRPPIYGFGYDHSFDDYNIVKIMYESIVYVYSLKTNTWRRAQRFSYRRFNSDSGVHLNGAVHWVFARGKDSPLVSMPRLIVAFDFAEGEFRELPRPYNDVENVIAVSVLGGCLCWLGGQQDFWVMKEHGVKESWTKVVIRFPFLNLRPLSFLKNDEDLLVINEGLIVYNPIEDTHREIVIHGINGNGMEMGNWK
;
A
#
# COMPACT_ATOMS: atom_id res chain seq x y z
N MET A 1 5.87 10.58 0.08
CA MET A 1 7.25 10.16 -0.30
C MET A 1 7.36 10.30 -1.81
N HIS A 2 8.30 11.10 -2.32
CA HIS A 2 8.54 11.26 -3.77
C HIS A 2 9.89 10.61 -4.08
N ILE A 3 9.94 9.68 -5.03
CA ILE A 3 11.15 8.94 -5.40
C ILE A 3 11.54 9.36 -6.82
N SER A 4 12.75 9.91 -6.98
CA SER A 4 13.26 10.26 -8.31
C SER A 4 13.88 9.03 -8.97
N ARG A 5 13.97 9.04 -10.31
CA ARG A 5 14.59 7.98 -11.13
C ARG A 5 16.07 7.72 -10.84
N THR A 6 16.73 8.47 -9.95
CA THR A 6 18.17 8.38 -9.68
C THR A 6 18.54 7.45 -8.51
N GLY A 7 17.61 6.63 -8.02
CA GLY A 7 17.89 5.68 -6.92
C GLY A 7 18.03 6.31 -5.53
N LYS A 8 17.78 7.62 -5.42
CA LYS A 8 17.76 8.36 -4.15
C LYS A 8 16.37 8.27 -3.52
N THR A 9 16.32 7.92 -2.24
CA THR A 9 15.08 7.92 -1.45
C THR A 9 15.06 9.15 -0.54
N PHE A 10 13.93 9.85 -0.52
CA PHE A 10 13.71 11.02 0.33
C PHE A 10 12.58 10.73 1.31
N SER A 11 12.80 11.03 2.60
CA SER A 11 11.74 11.07 3.60
C SER A 11 11.31 12.52 3.83
N VAL A 12 10.01 12.73 4.00
CA VAL A 12 9.46 14.02 4.43
C VAL A 12 9.19 13.89 5.92
N GLN A 13 9.77 14.76 6.74
CA GLN A 13 9.45 14.84 8.16
C GLN A 13 8.16 15.65 8.33
N PRO A 14 7.04 15.06 8.80
CA PRO A 14 5.76 15.78 8.86
C PRO A 14 5.77 16.98 9.80
N ALA A 15 6.55 16.90 10.89
CA ALA A 15 6.63 17.93 11.92
C ALA A 15 7.42 19.18 11.48
N THR A 16 8.45 19.01 10.65
CA THR A 16 9.36 20.09 10.24
C THR A 16 9.15 20.52 8.79
N ARG A 17 8.41 19.72 7.99
CA ARG A 17 8.26 19.85 6.53
C ARG A 17 9.60 19.80 5.78
N GLU A 18 10.65 19.30 6.41
CA GLU A 18 11.96 19.15 5.80
C GLU A 18 12.04 17.88 4.96
N LEU A 19 12.72 17.99 3.81
CA LEU A 19 13.08 16.88 2.95
C LEU A 19 14.45 16.36 3.37
N LYS A 20 14.53 15.13 3.89
CA LYS A 20 15.80 14.50 4.24
C LYS A 20 16.13 13.40 3.24
N GLU A 21 17.31 13.49 2.63
CA GLU A 21 17.86 12.37 1.85
C GLU A 21 18.21 11.25 2.84
N THR A 22 17.63 10.08 2.66
CA THR A 22 18.04 8.91 3.45
C THR A 22 19.42 8.47 2.97
N PRO A 23 20.32 7.98 3.84
CA PRO A 23 21.57 7.41 3.39
C PRO A 23 21.30 6.41 2.28
N ASN A 24 21.97 6.61 1.14
CA ASN A 24 21.95 5.59 0.11
C ASN A 24 22.38 4.29 0.79
N LEU A 25 21.60 3.23 0.54
CA LEU A 25 22.01 1.89 0.89
C LEU A 25 23.33 1.66 0.14
N CYS A 26 24.47 1.90 0.82
CA CYS A 26 25.81 1.60 0.34
C CYS A 26 25.94 0.08 0.27
N ILE A 27 25.24 -0.51 -0.68
CA ILE A 27 25.68 -1.72 -1.32
C ILE A 27 26.48 -1.22 -2.51
N ASP A 28 27.69 -1.73 -2.68
CA ASP A 28 28.43 -1.58 -3.93
C ASP A 28 27.59 -2.19 -5.08
N ILE A 29 26.69 -1.40 -5.67
CA ILE A 29 25.93 -1.78 -6.88
C ILE A 29 26.85 -1.64 -8.13
N ASN A 30 28.14 -1.39 -7.94
CA ASN A 30 29.15 -1.39 -9.01
C ASN A 30 29.59 -2.79 -9.48
N ARG A 31 28.88 -3.85 -9.10
CA ARG A 31 28.95 -5.13 -9.81
C ARG A 31 27.56 -5.51 -10.32
N SER A 32 27.42 -5.35 -11.64
CA SER A 32 26.31 -5.75 -12.52
C SER A 32 25.16 -4.76 -12.78
N LEU A 33 25.47 -3.47 -12.96
CA LEU A 33 24.56 -2.57 -13.72
C LEU A 33 24.45 -2.91 -15.22
N ASP A 34 25.07 -4.00 -15.68
CA ASP A 34 24.99 -4.48 -17.06
C ASP A 34 24.13 -5.75 -17.25
N ASP A 35 23.31 -6.17 -16.26
CA ASP A 35 22.42 -7.33 -16.45
C ASP A 35 20.92 -6.98 -16.36
N CYS A 36 20.36 -6.72 -17.54
CA CYS A 36 19.02 -7.09 -18.02
C CYS A 36 17.81 -7.07 -17.03
N GLY A 37 16.90 -6.10 -17.19
CA GLY A 37 15.46 -6.32 -16.96
C GLY A 37 14.90 -6.37 -15.52
N SER A 38 15.65 -5.98 -14.49
CA SER A 38 15.15 -6.03 -13.10
C SER A 38 14.08 -4.97 -12.81
N ARG A 39 12.91 -5.37 -12.25
CA ARG A 39 11.85 -4.44 -11.84
C ARG A 39 12.34 -3.51 -10.71
N PRO A 40 12.01 -2.20 -10.71
CA PRO A 40 12.47 -1.24 -9.69
C PRO A 40 11.95 -1.63 -8.30
N PRO A 41 12.70 -1.50 -7.20
CA PRO A 41 12.27 -1.94 -5.87
C PRO A 41 10.95 -1.32 -5.42
N ILE A 42 10.21 -2.01 -4.55
CA ILE A 42 9.06 -1.43 -3.84
C ILE A 42 9.46 -1.03 -2.43
N TYR A 43 8.73 -0.06 -1.90
CA TYR A 43 8.99 0.54 -0.61
C TYR A 43 7.74 0.50 0.26
N GLY A 44 7.96 0.54 1.56
CA GLY A 44 6.96 0.70 2.59
C GLY A 44 7.53 1.56 3.68
N PHE A 45 6.75 2.49 4.20
CA PHE A 45 7.14 3.33 5.33
C PHE A 45 6.16 3.10 6.45
N GLY A 46 6.65 3.01 7.68
CA GLY A 46 5.77 2.92 8.83
C GLY A 46 6.49 3.15 10.14
N TYR A 47 5.68 3.26 11.19
CA TYR A 47 6.14 3.46 12.54
C TYR A 47 6.15 2.13 13.30
N ASP A 48 7.24 1.88 14.00
CA ASP A 48 7.49 0.75 14.88
C ASP A 48 7.30 1.19 16.33
N HIS A 49 6.20 0.73 16.93
CA HIS A 49 5.86 1.08 18.31
C HIS A 49 6.79 0.43 19.33
N SER A 50 7.41 -0.71 19.01
CA SER A 50 8.27 -1.47 19.93
C SER A 50 9.59 -0.75 20.18
N PHE A 51 10.12 -0.09 19.15
CA PHE A 51 11.41 0.59 19.20
C PHE A 51 11.31 2.11 19.18
N ASP A 52 10.10 2.67 19.10
CA ASP A 52 9.83 4.11 18.96
C ASP A 52 10.67 4.68 17.81
N ASP A 53 10.41 4.16 16.61
CA ASP A 53 11.21 4.44 15.42
C ASP A 53 10.37 4.44 14.14
N TYR A 54 10.78 5.26 13.19
CA TYR A 54 10.25 5.25 11.84
C TYR A 54 11.15 4.41 10.95
N ASN A 55 10.56 3.42 10.29
CA ASN A 55 11.27 2.47 9.47
C ASN A 55 10.84 2.53 8.00
N ILE A 56 11.78 2.27 7.10
CA ILE A 56 11.51 2.07 5.68
C ILE A 56 11.86 0.62 5.32
N VAL A 57 10.88 -0.11 4.81
CA VAL A 57 11.09 -1.43 4.20
C VAL A 57 11.33 -1.24 2.71
N LYS A 58 12.40 -1.81 2.19
CA LYS A 58 12.76 -1.85 0.76
C LYS A 58 12.82 -3.31 0.31
N ILE A 59 12.03 -3.66 -0.70
CA ILE A 59 11.95 -5.02 -1.24
C ILE A 59 12.47 -5.01 -2.68
N MET A 60 13.56 -5.75 -2.91
CA MET A 60 14.19 -5.94 -4.21
C MET A 60 13.50 -7.05 -5.02
N TYR A 61 13.73 -7.10 -6.34
CA TYR A 61 13.11 -8.09 -7.23
C TYR A 61 13.39 -9.55 -6.85
N GLU A 62 14.56 -9.84 -6.28
CA GLU A 62 14.93 -11.17 -5.76
C GLU A 62 14.32 -11.47 -4.38
N SER A 63 13.32 -10.70 -3.97
CA SER A 63 12.66 -10.77 -2.66
C SER A 63 13.64 -10.67 -1.48
N ILE A 64 14.73 -9.92 -1.68
CA ILE A 64 15.64 -9.49 -0.62
C ILE A 64 15.04 -8.25 0.04
N VAL A 65 14.91 -8.29 1.36
CA VAL A 65 14.28 -7.24 2.15
C VAL A 65 15.32 -6.51 2.99
N TYR A 66 15.33 -5.18 2.86
CA TYR A 66 16.12 -4.28 3.68
C TYR A 66 15.18 -3.42 4.52
N VAL A 67 15.58 -3.15 5.76
CA VAL A 67 14.87 -2.24 6.66
C VAL A 67 15.84 -1.15 7.06
N TYR A 68 15.44 0.10 6.83
CA TYR A 68 16.14 1.27 7.32
C TYR A 68 15.48 1.76 8.60
N SER A 69 16.29 1.96 9.63
CA SER A 69 15.88 2.62 10.88
C SER A 69 16.26 4.10 10.82
N LEU A 70 15.30 4.98 11.07
CA LEU A 70 15.55 6.41 11.13
C LEU A 70 16.38 6.78 12.37
N LYS A 71 16.09 6.12 13.49
CA LYS A 71 16.75 6.33 14.79
C LYS A 71 18.24 5.97 14.76
N THR A 72 18.60 4.82 14.18
CA THR A 72 20.01 4.43 14.04
C THR A 72 20.65 4.97 12.77
N ASN A 73 19.86 5.50 11.84
CA ASN A 73 20.29 5.97 10.53
C ASN A 73 21.04 4.89 9.73
N THR A 74 20.64 3.63 9.87
CA THR A 74 21.29 2.49 9.21
C THR A 74 20.30 1.59 8.50
N TRP A 75 20.79 0.93 7.45
CA TRP A 75 20.10 -0.16 6.79
C TRP A 75 20.54 -1.49 7.39
N ARG A 76 19.59 -2.39 7.62
CA ARG A 76 19.83 -3.80 7.92
C ARG A 76 19.13 -4.68 6.90
N ARG A 77 19.74 -5.82 6.59
CA ARG A 77 19.07 -6.89 5.86
C ARG A 77 18.17 -7.63 6.85
N ALA A 78 16.88 -7.75 6.55
CA ALA A 78 15.94 -8.48 7.40
C ALA A 78 15.91 -9.95 6.97
N GLN A 79 15.18 -10.28 5.91
CA GLN A 79 15.00 -11.65 5.47
C GLN A 79 14.91 -11.80 3.95
N ARG A 80 14.93 -13.06 3.49
CA ARG A 80 14.47 -13.45 2.16
C ARG A 80 12.98 -13.77 2.23
N PHE A 81 12.23 -13.32 1.24
CA PHE A 81 10.79 -13.44 1.20
C PHE A 81 10.36 -14.35 0.02
N SER A 82 9.39 -15.24 0.23
CA SER A 82 9.09 -16.34 -0.72
C SER A 82 8.01 -16.01 -1.75
N TYR A 83 7.42 -14.82 -1.69
CA TYR A 83 6.32 -14.42 -2.56
C TYR A 83 6.81 -13.66 -3.78
N ARG A 84 6.00 -13.72 -4.85
CA ARG A 84 6.26 -12.96 -6.08
C ARG A 84 5.52 -11.65 -6.03
N ARG A 85 6.24 -10.57 -6.35
CA ARG A 85 5.67 -9.24 -6.50
C ARG A 85 4.60 -9.23 -7.59
N PHE A 86 3.40 -8.80 -7.21
CA PHE A 86 2.27 -8.68 -8.12
C PHE A 86 2.31 -7.35 -8.89
N ASN A 87 2.31 -6.23 -8.16
CA ASN A 87 2.28 -4.87 -8.71
C ASN A 87 3.47 -4.02 -8.21
N SER A 88 3.51 -2.74 -8.57
CA SER A 88 4.57 -1.79 -8.15
C SER A 88 4.11 -0.82 -7.07
N ASP A 89 3.03 -1.13 -6.37
CA ASP A 89 2.47 -0.23 -5.37
C ASP A 89 3.35 -0.14 -4.13
N SER A 90 3.32 1.03 -3.50
CA SER A 90 3.95 1.23 -2.19
C SER A 90 3.13 0.56 -1.10
N GLY A 91 3.80 0.09 -0.06
CA GLY A 91 3.16 -0.57 1.07
C GLY A 91 2.39 0.42 1.94
N VAL A 92 1.30 -0.05 2.53
CA VAL A 92 0.44 0.75 3.42
C VAL A 92 0.68 0.39 4.88
N HIS A 93 0.93 1.40 5.72
CA HIS A 93 1.16 1.20 7.15
C HIS A 93 -0.14 1.12 7.93
N LEU A 94 -0.24 0.14 8.83
CA LEU A 94 -1.30 0.01 9.82
C LEU A 94 -0.80 -0.82 11.01
N ASN A 95 -1.10 -0.41 12.23
CA ASN A 95 -0.86 -1.16 13.47
C ASN A 95 0.55 -1.76 13.58
N GLY A 96 1.59 -0.94 13.36
CA GLY A 96 2.98 -1.39 13.49
C GLY A 96 3.47 -2.30 12.36
N ALA A 97 2.71 -2.44 11.27
CA ALA A 97 3.07 -3.27 10.13
C ALA A 97 2.86 -2.53 8.81
N VAL A 98 3.55 -2.97 7.75
CA VAL A 98 3.36 -2.46 6.39
C VAL A 98 2.83 -3.57 5.49
N HIS A 99 1.82 -3.28 4.66
CA HIS A 99 1.04 -4.25 3.93
C HIS A 99 1.19 -4.08 2.41
N TRP A 100 1.32 -5.20 1.69
CA TRP A 100 1.37 -5.23 0.23
C TRP A 100 0.51 -6.35 -0.33
N VAL A 101 0.23 -6.26 -1.63
CA VAL A 101 -0.34 -7.36 -2.41
C VAL A 101 0.77 -8.19 -3.03
N PHE A 102 0.76 -9.49 -2.74
CA PHE A 102 1.68 -10.46 -3.33
C PHE A 102 0.94 -11.64 -3.95
N ALA A 103 1.60 -12.28 -4.92
CA ALA A 103 1.16 -13.54 -5.51
C ALA A 103 1.85 -14.72 -4.80
N ARG A 104 1.07 -15.75 -4.44
CA ARG A 104 1.59 -17.00 -3.87
C ARG A 104 1.92 -18.00 -4.98
N GLY A 105 3.14 -18.54 -4.90
CA GLY A 105 3.64 -19.60 -5.79
C GLY A 105 4.86 -19.16 -6.59
N LYS A 106 5.66 -20.12 -7.05
CA LYS A 106 6.87 -19.88 -7.85
C LYS A 106 6.69 -20.27 -9.32
N ASP A 107 5.93 -21.34 -9.57
CA ASP A 107 6.00 -22.07 -10.85
C ASP A 107 4.78 -21.89 -11.77
N SER A 108 3.80 -21.08 -11.37
CA SER A 108 2.63 -20.75 -12.20
C SER A 108 2.77 -19.39 -12.90
N PRO A 109 2.03 -19.15 -14.00
CA PRO A 109 1.89 -17.80 -14.55
C PRO A 109 1.31 -16.83 -13.49
N LEU A 110 1.82 -15.59 -13.42
CA LEU A 110 1.37 -14.60 -12.44
C LEU A 110 -0.15 -14.34 -12.47
N VAL A 111 -0.78 -14.49 -13.65
CA VAL A 111 -2.22 -14.29 -13.84
C VAL A 111 -3.06 -15.31 -13.07
N SER A 112 -2.59 -16.56 -12.96
CA SER A 112 -3.33 -17.65 -12.29
C SER A 112 -2.96 -17.81 -10.82
N MET A 113 -1.98 -17.06 -10.33
CA MET A 113 -1.55 -17.17 -8.93
C MET A 113 -2.56 -16.54 -7.96
N PRO A 114 -2.86 -17.22 -6.85
CA PRO A 114 -3.63 -16.62 -5.78
C PRO A 114 -2.92 -15.38 -5.24
N ARG A 115 -3.66 -14.28 -5.11
CA ARG A 115 -3.17 -13.03 -4.54
C ARG A 115 -3.63 -12.92 -3.09
N LEU A 116 -2.79 -12.32 -2.26
CA LEU A 116 -3.08 -12.12 -0.84
C LEU A 116 -2.40 -10.84 -0.34
N ILE A 117 -2.86 -10.39 0.83
CA ILE A 117 -2.20 -9.34 1.57
C ILE A 117 -1.14 -9.99 2.46
N VAL A 118 0.09 -9.48 2.39
CA VAL A 118 1.17 -9.83 3.30
C VAL A 118 1.64 -8.58 4.02
N ALA A 119 1.80 -8.70 5.33
CA ALA A 119 2.28 -7.65 6.21
C ALA A 119 3.73 -7.93 6.62
N PHE A 120 4.60 -6.92 6.60
CA PHE A 120 5.86 -6.94 7.34
C PHE A 120 5.60 -6.31 8.71
N ASP A 121 5.75 -7.09 9.76
CA ASP A 121 5.57 -6.64 11.13
C ASP A 121 6.88 -6.07 11.66
N PHE A 122 6.88 -4.83 12.14
CA PHE A 122 8.13 -4.23 12.64
C PHE A 122 8.57 -4.81 13.97
N ALA A 123 7.63 -5.21 14.84
CA ALA A 123 7.94 -5.74 16.16
C ALA A 123 8.65 -7.09 16.06
N GLU A 124 8.11 -7.97 15.22
CA GLU A 124 8.70 -9.30 14.98
C GLU A 124 9.81 -9.26 13.92
N GLY A 125 9.84 -8.23 13.07
CA GLY A 125 10.76 -8.14 11.95
C GLY A 125 10.52 -9.19 10.87
N GLU A 126 9.30 -9.72 10.78
CA GLU A 126 8.92 -10.87 9.96
C GLU A 126 7.71 -10.58 9.05
N PHE A 127 7.58 -11.33 7.96
CA PHE A 127 6.38 -11.28 7.12
C PHE A 127 5.30 -12.25 7.61
N ARG A 128 4.05 -11.79 7.62
CA ARG A 128 2.87 -12.60 7.89
C ARG A 128 1.80 -12.42 6.82
N GLU A 129 1.18 -13.51 6.42
CA GLU A 129 0.00 -13.46 5.56
C GLU A 129 -1.22 -13.08 6.39
N LEU A 130 -2.10 -12.27 5.79
CA LEU A 130 -3.40 -11.98 6.40
C LEU A 130 -4.50 -12.90 5.85
N PRO A 131 -5.50 -13.25 6.67
CA PRO A 131 -6.60 -14.09 6.24
C PRO A 131 -7.44 -13.38 5.17
N ARG A 132 -7.93 -14.17 4.22
CA ARG A 132 -8.88 -13.69 3.20
C ARG A 132 -10.27 -13.49 3.81
N PRO A 133 -11.07 -12.55 3.28
CA PRO A 133 -12.48 -12.40 3.66
C PRO A 133 -13.28 -13.71 3.63
N TYR A 134 -13.16 -14.49 2.55
CA TYR A 134 -13.77 -15.81 2.37
C TYR A 134 -12.97 -16.61 1.34
N ASN A 135 -13.29 -17.90 1.17
CA ASN A 135 -12.48 -18.80 0.32
C ASN A 135 -12.57 -18.44 -1.17
N ASP A 136 -13.76 -18.07 -1.64
CA ASP A 136 -14.06 -17.77 -3.06
C ASP A 136 -14.02 -16.26 -3.37
N VAL A 137 -13.30 -15.48 -2.55
CA VAL A 137 -13.11 -14.05 -2.81
C VAL A 137 -12.23 -13.86 -4.03
N GLU A 138 -12.57 -12.85 -4.84
CA GLU A 138 -11.69 -12.43 -5.92
C GLU A 138 -10.29 -12.09 -5.39
N ASN A 139 -9.30 -12.35 -6.25
CA ASN A 139 -7.92 -11.99 -5.97
C ASN A 139 -7.81 -10.49 -5.68
N VAL A 140 -7.19 -10.15 -4.54
CA VAL A 140 -6.86 -8.76 -4.21
C VAL A 140 -5.99 -8.14 -5.32
N ILE A 141 -6.35 -6.93 -5.72
CA ILE A 141 -5.60 -6.13 -6.71
C ILE A 141 -4.82 -5.04 -6.00
N ALA A 142 -5.42 -4.44 -4.96
CA ALA A 142 -4.82 -3.39 -4.16
C ALA A 142 -5.19 -3.54 -2.67
N VAL A 143 -4.35 -2.97 -1.82
CA VAL A 143 -4.60 -2.86 -0.38
C VAL A 143 -4.60 -1.39 0.01
N SER A 144 -5.46 -1.01 0.94
CA SER A 144 -5.45 0.34 1.52
C SER A 144 -5.85 0.33 2.99
N VAL A 145 -5.88 1.50 3.61
CA VAL A 145 -6.35 1.72 4.97
C VAL A 145 -7.47 2.74 4.94
N LEU A 146 -8.60 2.37 5.53
CA LEU A 146 -9.75 3.22 5.75
C LEU A 146 -10.00 3.23 7.26
N GLY A 147 -9.65 4.33 7.92
CA GLY A 147 -10.05 4.61 9.33
C GLY A 147 -9.43 3.67 10.33
N GLY A 148 -8.16 3.37 10.13
CA GLY A 148 -7.47 2.37 10.92
C GLY A 148 -7.90 0.94 10.62
N CYS A 149 -8.76 0.71 9.61
CA CYS A 149 -9.12 -0.64 9.16
C CYS A 149 -8.45 -0.94 7.82
N LEU A 150 -8.01 -2.18 7.63
CA LEU A 150 -7.37 -2.60 6.38
C LEU A 150 -8.42 -2.92 5.31
N CYS A 151 -8.19 -2.51 4.07
CA CYS A 151 -9.10 -2.73 2.95
C CYS A 151 -8.55 -3.72 1.94
N TRP A 152 -9.39 -4.69 1.55
CA TRP A 152 -9.15 -5.62 0.45
C TRP A 152 -9.92 -5.14 -0.79
N LEU A 153 -9.20 -4.69 -1.80
CA LEU A 153 -9.76 -4.16 -3.04
C LEU A 153 -9.68 -5.24 -4.13
N GLY A 154 -10.85 -5.73 -4.57
CA GLY A 154 -11.01 -6.72 -5.64
C GLY A 154 -11.06 -6.07 -7.04
N GLY A 155 -11.50 -6.84 -8.05
CA GLY A 155 -11.70 -6.34 -9.40
C GLY A 155 -13.08 -5.72 -9.66
N GLN A 156 -14.04 -5.94 -8.76
CA GLN A 156 -15.42 -5.44 -8.84
C GLN A 156 -15.64 -4.17 -7.99
N GLN A 157 -16.86 -3.61 -8.08
CA GLN A 157 -17.32 -2.39 -7.38
C GLN A 157 -17.42 -2.51 -5.85
N ASP A 158 -16.99 -3.63 -5.28
CA ASP A 158 -17.07 -3.90 -3.84
C ASP A 158 -15.67 -4.04 -3.24
N PHE A 159 -15.55 -3.70 -1.97
CA PHE A 159 -14.33 -3.96 -1.20
C PHE A 159 -14.66 -4.48 0.19
N TRP A 160 -13.66 -5.05 0.85
CA TRP A 160 -13.80 -5.55 2.21
C TRP A 160 -12.97 -4.74 3.18
N VAL A 161 -13.48 -4.54 4.39
CA VAL A 161 -12.84 -3.81 5.48
C VAL A 161 -12.66 -4.74 6.66
N MET A 162 -11.42 -4.92 7.12
CA MET A 162 -11.07 -5.73 8.30
C MET A 162 -11.20 -4.85 9.53
N LYS A 163 -12.31 -5.01 10.27
CA LYS A 163 -12.62 -4.20 11.45
C LYS A 163 -11.66 -4.46 12.61
N GLU A 164 -11.15 -5.69 12.72
CA GLU A 164 -10.15 -6.08 13.70
C GLU A 164 -8.93 -6.65 12.98
N HIS A 165 -7.78 -6.00 13.12
CA HIS A 165 -6.57 -6.37 12.38
C HIS A 165 -6.15 -7.82 12.65
N GLY A 166 -5.95 -8.59 11.57
CA GLY A 166 -5.58 -10.00 11.63
C GLY A 166 -6.74 -10.98 11.86
N VAL A 167 -7.95 -10.51 12.17
CA VAL A 167 -9.09 -11.37 12.50
C VAL A 167 -9.95 -11.61 11.26
N LYS A 168 -10.05 -12.87 10.82
CA LYS A 168 -10.76 -13.26 9.59
C LYS A 168 -12.25 -12.93 9.67
N GLU A 169 -12.86 -13.17 10.81
CA GLU A 169 -14.30 -13.02 11.04
C GLU A 169 -14.72 -11.54 11.06
N SER A 170 -13.77 -10.61 11.15
CA SER A 170 -14.02 -9.17 11.19
C SER A 170 -14.15 -8.51 9.82
N TRP A 171 -13.93 -9.26 8.73
CA TRP A 171 -14.08 -8.74 7.38
C TRP A 171 -15.55 -8.39 7.10
N THR A 172 -15.80 -7.12 6.80
CA THR A 172 -17.13 -6.60 6.42
C THR A 172 -17.09 -6.12 4.99
N LYS A 173 -18.09 -6.48 4.18
CA LYS A 173 -18.21 -6.02 2.80
C LYS A 173 -18.77 -4.59 2.78
N VAL A 174 -18.14 -3.72 1.99
CA VAL A 174 -18.66 -2.40 1.64
C VAL A 174 -19.01 -2.43 0.16
N VAL A 175 -20.26 -2.09 -0.13
CA VAL A 175 -20.81 -2.05 -1.47
C VAL A 175 -20.92 -0.60 -1.89
N ILE A 176 -20.25 -0.23 -2.97
CA ILE A 176 -20.39 1.09 -3.57
C ILE A 176 -21.29 0.93 -4.79
N ARG A 177 -22.41 1.66 -4.82
CA ARG A 177 -23.45 1.49 -5.84
C ARG A 177 -23.19 2.23 -7.16
N PHE A 178 -22.01 2.81 -7.33
CA PHE A 178 -21.63 3.52 -8.55
C PHE A 178 -20.31 2.97 -9.11
N PRO A 179 -20.16 2.96 -10.45
CA PRO A 179 -19.00 2.37 -11.10
C PRO A 179 -17.72 3.15 -10.83
N PHE A 180 -16.65 2.45 -10.45
CA PHE A 180 -15.28 2.96 -10.42
C PHE A 180 -14.35 1.97 -11.12
N LEU A 181 -13.33 2.47 -11.82
CA LEU A 181 -12.31 1.64 -12.48
C LEU A 181 -11.06 1.52 -11.61
N ASN A 182 -10.72 2.56 -10.84
CA ASN A 182 -9.56 2.60 -9.95
C ASN A 182 -9.93 3.26 -8.63
N LEU A 183 -10.18 2.47 -7.58
CA LEU A 183 -10.47 2.98 -6.25
C LEU A 183 -9.25 2.81 -5.33
N ARG A 184 -8.83 3.92 -4.72
CA ARG A 184 -7.83 3.97 -3.67
C ARG A 184 -8.42 4.75 -2.49
N PRO A 185 -8.85 4.08 -1.41
CA PRO A 185 -9.20 4.75 -0.17
C PRO A 185 -7.98 5.52 0.33
N LEU A 186 -8.14 6.79 0.71
CA LEU A 186 -7.06 7.62 1.23
C LEU A 186 -7.14 7.82 2.74
N SER A 187 -8.33 8.13 3.28
CA SER A 187 -8.55 8.38 4.71
C SER A 187 -10.03 8.52 5.06
N PHE A 188 -10.38 8.43 6.35
CA PHE A 188 -11.65 9.01 6.83
C PHE A 188 -11.52 10.53 6.94
N LEU A 189 -12.58 11.24 6.58
CA LEU A 189 -12.83 12.62 6.95
C LEU A 189 -13.62 12.66 8.26
N LYS A 190 -13.66 13.83 8.92
CA LYS A 190 -14.56 14.02 10.06
C LYS A 190 -16.01 13.92 9.56
N ASN A 191 -16.88 13.26 10.33
CA ASN A 191 -18.33 13.05 10.10
C ASN A 191 -18.74 11.77 9.32
N ASP A 192 -18.08 10.64 9.58
CA ASP A 192 -18.41 9.34 8.94
C ASP A 192 -18.34 9.34 7.41
N GLU A 193 -17.57 10.29 6.85
CA GLU A 193 -17.28 10.40 5.43
C GLU A 193 -15.91 9.79 5.11
N ASP A 194 -15.81 9.05 4.02
CA ASP A 194 -14.61 8.41 3.49
C ASP A 194 -14.04 9.20 2.31
N LEU A 195 -12.75 9.56 2.36
CA LEU A 195 -12.03 10.13 1.23
C LEU A 195 -11.49 9.01 0.34
N LEU A 196 -11.99 8.94 -0.88
CA LEU A 196 -11.63 7.97 -1.89
C LEU A 196 -10.99 8.69 -3.08
N VAL A 197 -9.93 8.14 -3.65
CA VAL A 197 -9.50 8.51 -5.01
C VAL A 197 -10.12 7.53 -5.97
N ILE A 198 -10.91 8.05 -6.90
CA ILE A 198 -11.62 7.27 -7.91
C ILE A 198 -11.28 7.86 -9.28
N ASN A 199 -10.70 7.05 -10.17
CA ASN A 199 -10.40 7.44 -11.56
C ASN A 199 -9.63 8.77 -11.68
N GLU A 200 -8.62 8.99 -10.82
CA GLU A 200 -7.81 10.23 -10.74
C GLU A 200 -8.54 11.46 -10.18
N GLY A 201 -9.84 11.37 -9.93
CA GLY A 201 -10.63 12.34 -9.15
C GLY A 201 -10.61 12.02 -7.66
N LEU A 202 -10.71 13.06 -6.83
CA LEU A 202 -10.84 12.93 -5.38
C LEU A 202 -12.32 13.00 -5.02
N ILE A 203 -12.84 12.00 -4.33
CA ILE A 203 -14.25 11.90 -3.96
C ILE A 203 -14.37 11.72 -2.45
N VAL A 204 -15.29 12.46 -1.85
CA VAL A 204 -15.79 12.15 -0.51
C VAL A 204 -17.01 11.28 -0.67
N TYR A 205 -17.00 10.09 -0.07
CA TYR A 205 -18.08 9.13 -0.06
C TYR A 205 -18.62 8.98 1.36
N ASN A 206 -19.93 9.08 1.55
CA ASN A 206 -20.58 8.73 2.80
C ASN A 206 -21.16 7.31 2.67
N PRO A 207 -20.58 6.29 3.31
CA PRO A 207 -21.08 4.92 3.25
C PRO A 207 -22.43 4.72 3.97
N ILE A 208 -22.81 5.60 4.90
CA ILE A 208 -24.08 5.51 5.63
C ILE A 208 -25.22 6.00 4.74
N GLU A 209 -25.03 7.15 4.10
CA GLU A 209 -26.04 7.79 3.25
C GLU A 209 -25.97 7.31 1.80
N ASP A 210 -24.91 6.59 1.43
CA ASP A 210 -24.59 6.18 0.05
C ASP A 210 -24.48 7.39 -0.91
N THR A 211 -23.97 8.52 -0.39
CA THR A 211 -23.80 9.77 -1.13
C THR A 211 -22.33 10.01 -1.44
N HIS A 212 -22.05 10.80 -2.48
CA HIS A 212 -20.69 11.21 -2.77
C HIS A 212 -20.62 12.65 -3.29
N ARG A 213 -19.46 13.29 -3.13
CA ARG A 213 -19.14 14.58 -3.75
C ARG A 213 -17.70 14.60 -4.22
N GLU A 214 -17.46 15.22 -5.37
CA GLU A 214 -16.11 15.41 -5.90
C GLU A 214 -15.41 16.59 -5.21
N ILE A 215 -14.14 16.43 -4.88
CA ILE A 215 -13.26 17.50 -4.42
C ILE A 215 -12.42 17.98 -5.60
N VAL A 216 -12.68 19.22 -6.02
CA VAL A 216 -11.83 19.92 -6.98
C VAL A 216 -10.73 20.66 -6.21
N ILE A 217 -9.47 20.23 -6.36
CA ILE A 217 -8.32 20.96 -5.82
C ILE A 217 -7.76 21.86 -6.93
N HIS A 218 -8.07 23.15 -6.87
CA HIS A 218 -7.53 24.13 -7.82
C HIS A 218 -5.99 24.19 -7.74
N GLY A 219 -5.30 23.98 -8.87
CA GLY A 219 -3.84 23.97 -8.98
C GLY A 219 -3.22 22.60 -9.24
N ILE A 220 -3.99 21.51 -9.12
CA ILE A 220 -3.65 20.19 -9.65
C ILE A 220 -4.56 19.97 -10.84
N ASN A 221 -4.04 20.07 -12.07
CA ASN A 221 -4.81 19.71 -13.27
C ASN A 221 -5.02 18.20 -13.31
N GLY A 222 -5.98 17.70 -12.54
CA GLY A 222 -6.69 16.49 -12.88
C GLY A 222 -7.62 16.84 -14.04
N ASN A 223 -7.48 16.16 -15.18
CA ASN A 223 -8.45 16.28 -16.25
C ASN A 223 -9.77 15.71 -15.72
N GLY A 224 -10.60 16.59 -15.16
CA GLY A 224 -11.95 16.25 -14.71
C GLY A 224 -12.73 15.68 -15.87
N MET A 225 -13.02 14.38 -15.82
CA MET A 225 -14.14 13.85 -16.57
C MET A 225 -15.37 14.13 -15.72
N GLU A 226 -16.21 15.04 -16.20
CA GLU A 226 -17.54 15.29 -15.64
C GLU A 226 -18.28 13.94 -15.52
N MET A 227 -18.45 13.47 -14.28
CA MET A 227 -19.42 12.41 -14.03
C MET A 227 -20.81 13.04 -14.16
N GLY A 228 -21.43 12.80 -15.32
CA GLY A 228 -22.79 13.25 -15.59
C GLY A 228 -23.75 12.84 -14.47
N ASN A 229 -24.64 13.75 -14.12
CA ASN A 229 -25.69 13.53 -13.11
C ASN A 229 -26.56 12.33 -13.51
N TRP A 230 -26.55 11.26 -12.72
CA TRP A 230 -27.48 10.15 -12.86
C TRP A 230 -28.50 10.20 -11.71
N LYS A 231 -29.79 10.18 -12.08
CA LYS A 231 -30.95 10.13 -11.18
C LYS A 231 -31.15 8.74 -10.59
#